data_AF-A0A4Y8W812-F1
#
_entry.id   AF-A0A4Y8W812-F1
#
_cell.length_a   1.000
_cell.length_b   1.000
_cell.length_c   1.000
_cell.angle_alpha   90.00
_cell.angle_beta   90.00
_cell.angle_gamma   90.00
#
_symmetry.space_group_name_H-M   'P 1'
#
loop_
_entity.id
_entity.type
_entity.pdbx_description
1 polymer ?
#
loop_
_entity_poly.entity_id
_entity_poly.type
_entity_poly.pdbx_seq_one_letter_code
_entity_poly.pdbx_strand_id
1 'polypeptide(L)'
;MNGCMFCGKSPDTKEHVIPQWMHRKYGIKHSKLRIRNDSEVKYINEVLPACKLCNGIRFSQIEDKIKNGDATEQELFVWALKIYVGLNLKDSQFPEDRKDKLKGMVLTYEEVFKGIEFARSILANFGKPGFSLYPAPFGSVIITELPDYIEPSFALSSIGYPYNVITIIINEKQLLTVILNDFGLVKKQILNDDKKHGELLELIFKRSVESEEHFTANNYAQQATFYYSKLKAQLAIPKRVSISNKRVAAMLLPKKVKPSKLTSEFIVADLAKKLFKINA
;
A
#
# COMPACT_ATOMS: atom_id res chain seq x y z
N MET A 1 -17.53 11.30 6.13
CA MET A 1 -16.85 10.73 7.32
C MET A 1 -16.58 11.89 8.28
N ASN A 2 -17.23 11.94 9.44
CA ASN A 2 -17.08 13.06 10.40
C ASN A 2 -16.18 12.70 11.60
N GLY A 3 -15.35 11.66 11.47
CA GLY A 3 -14.53 11.08 12.54
C GLY A 3 -13.08 10.86 12.14
N CYS A 4 -12.21 10.68 13.12
CA CYS A 4 -10.80 10.32 12.96
C CYS A 4 -10.64 9.09 12.07
N MET A 5 -9.81 9.18 11.01
CA MET A 5 -9.59 8.09 10.05
C MET A 5 -9.09 6.80 10.69
N PHE A 6 -8.42 6.90 11.85
CA PHE A 6 -7.84 5.74 12.55
C PHE A 6 -8.81 5.04 13.48
N CYS A 7 -9.60 5.80 14.26
CA CYS A 7 -10.38 5.25 15.38
C CYS A 7 -11.85 5.69 15.42
N GLY A 8 -12.30 6.52 14.47
CA GLY A 8 -13.67 7.00 14.36
C GLY A 8 -14.11 8.05 15.39
N LYS A 9 -13.32 8.34 16.43
CA LYS A 9 -13.61 9.39 17.43
C LYS A 9 -13.60 10.79 16.81
N SER A 10 -14.15 11.79 17.51
CA SER A 10 -14.14 13.19 17.08
C SER A 10 -12.73 13.66 16.69
N PRO A 11 -12.56 14.27 15.50
CA PRO A 11 -11.27 14.76 15.05
C PRO A 11 -11.01 16.18 15.59
N ASP A 12 -9.76 16.43 15.97
CA ASP A 12 -9.24 17.73 16.44
C ASP A 12 -7.91 18.09 15.74
N THR A 13 -7.45 17.26 14.80
CA THR A 13 -6.26 17.46 13.97
C THR A 13 -6.52 17.03 12.52
N LYS A 14 -5.55 17.32 11.65
CA LYS A 14 -5.50 16.81 10.27
C LYS A 14 -4.25 15.96 10.10
N GLU A 15 -4.42 14.79 9.51
CA GLU A 15 -3.37 13.85 9.18
C GLU A 15 -3.07 13.93 7.68
N HIS A 16 -1.80 13.95 7.29
CA HIS A 16 -1.45 13.85 5.88
C HIS A 16 -1.44 12.38 5.45
N VAL A 17 -2.00 12.08 4.27
CA VAL A 17 -1.95 10.73 3.71
C VAL A 17 -0.50 10.30 3.49
N ILE A 18 0.32 11.21 2.95
CA ILE A 18 1.78 11.05 2.85
C ILE A 18 2.44 11.88 3.97
N PRO A 19 3.32 11.30 4.81
CA PRO A 19 3.90 12.01 5.93
C PRO A 19 4.65 13.29 5.53
N GLN A 20 4.48 14.37 6.29
CA GLN A 20 5.10 15.67 5.98
C GLN A 20 6.63 15.61 5.84
N TRP A 21 7.30 14.70 6.54
CA TRP A 21 8.74 14.55 6.43
C TRP A 21 9.16 14.05 5.04
N MET A 22 8.33 13.24 4.36
CA MET A 22 8.58 12.83 2.97
C MET A 22 8.39 13.99 2.00
N HIS A 23 7.39 14.85 2.24
CA HIS A 23 7.21 16.07 1.42
C HIS A 23 8.42 16.98 1.46
N ARG A 24 9.04 17.12 2.64
CA ARG A 24 10.28 17.89 2.81
C ARG A 24 11.47 17.18 2.18
N LYS A 25 11.64 15.89 2.46
CA LYS A 25 12.77 15.08 1.96
C LYS A 25 12.86 15.05 0.44
N TYR A 26 11.74 14.85 -0.24
CA TYR A 26 11.71 14.69 -1.70
C TYR A 26 11.22 15.92 -2.45
N GLY A 27 11.03 17.06 -1.77
CA GLY A 27 10.55 18.30 -2.41
C GLY A 27 9.14 18.24 -3.02
N ILE A 28 8.34 17.20 -2.73
CA ILE A 28 7.05 16.95 -3.39
C ILE A 28 5.87 17.79 -2.86
N LYS A 29 6.15 18.81 -2.05
CA LYS A 29 5.11 19.66 -1.43
C LYS A 29 4.17 20.29 -2.46
N HIS A 30 4.71 20.69 -3.61
CA HIS A 30 3.95 21.33 -4.69
C HIS A 30 3.70 20.42 -5.89
N SER A 31 4.22 19.19 -5.84
CA SER A 31 3.99 18.18 -6.87
C SER A 31 2.54 17.74 -6.88
N LYS A 32 2.06 17.39 -8.06
CA LYS A 32 0.75 16.78 -8.23
C LYS A 32 0.88 15.27 -8.34
N LEU A 33 -0.05 14.54 -7.74
CA LEU A 33 -0.27 13.12 -7.91
C LEU A 33 -1.38 12.94 -8.95
N ARG A 34 -1.17 12.05 -9.91
CA ARG A 34 -2.24 11.53 -10.76
C ARG A 34 -3.04 10.50 -9.96
N ILE A 35 -4.33 10.75 -9.73
CA ILE A 35 -5.22 9.81 -9.04
C ILE A 35 -5.89 8.86 -10.05
N ARG A 36 -6.68 7.89 -9.59
CA ARG A 36 -7.18 6.79 -10.44
C ARG A 36 -8.04 7.23 -11.62
N ASN A 37 -8.65 8.41 -11.62
CA ASN A 37 -9.36 8.97 -12.78
C ASN A 37 -8.53 9.88 -13.68
N ASP A 38 -7.19 9.81 -13.61
CA ASP A 38 -6.26 10.65 -14.37
C ASP A 38 -6.24 12.13 -14.02
N SER A 39 -7.10 12.57 -13.10
CA SER A 39 -6.99 13.93 -12.62
C SER A 39 -5.76 14.08 -11.71
N GLU A 40 -5.26 15.29 -11.64
CA GLU A 40 -4.13 15.62 -10.80
C GLU A 40 -4.57 16.32 -9.52
N VAL A 41 -4.00 15.93 -8.38
CA VAL A 41 -4.24 16.52 -7.06
C VAL A 41 -2.91 16.87 -6.41
N LYS A 42 -2.83 18.00 -5.69
CA LYS A 42 -1.58 18.38 -5.01
C LYS A 42 -1.41 17.54 -3.76
N TYR A 43 -0.27 16.87 -3.61
CA TYR A 43 0.04 16.01 -2.45
C TYR A 43 -0.24 16.69 -1.10
N ILE A 44 0.10 17.97 -0.95
CA ILE A 44 -0.08 18.69 0.32
C ILE A 44 -1.54 18.81 0.77
N ASN A 45 -2.48 18.75 -0.17
CA ASN A 45 -3.91 18.87 0.12
C ASN A 45 -4.55 17.52 0.51
N GLU A 46 -3.79 16.42 0.43
CA GLU A 46 -4.27 15.09 0.77
C GLU A 46 -4.19 14.86 2.28
N VAL A 47 -5.07 15.57 3.00
CA VAL A 47 -5.26 15.44 4.45
C VAL A 47 -6.60 14.83 4.82
N LEU A 48 -6.63 14.06 5.90
CA LEU A 48 -7.83 13.42 6.46
C LEU A 48 -8.04 13.83 7.92
N PRO A 49 -9.29 13.83 8.43
CA PRO A 49 -9.56 14.10 9.84
C PRO A 49 -8.89 13.07 10.75
N ALA A 50 -8.24 13.52 11.82
CA ALA A 50 -7.63 12.64 12.82
C ALA A 50 -7.76 13.22 14.22
N CYS A 51 -7.68 12.36 15.25
CA CYS A 51 -7.60 12.82 16.64
C CYS A 51 -6.13 12.90 17.11
N LYS A 52 -5.82 13.83 18.02
CA LYS A 52 -4.49 14.12 18.56
C LYS A 52 -3.79 12.88 19.12
N LEU A 53 -4.52 11.98 19.79
CA LEU A 53 -3.96 10.72 20.30
C LEU A 53 -3.44 9.80 19.18
N CYS A 54 -4.18 9.68 18.09
CA CYS A 54 -3.78 8.83 16.97
C CYS A 54 -2.64 9.48 16.18
N ASN A 55 -2.84 10.72 15.72
CA ASN A 55 -1.92 11.42 14.84
C ASN A 55 -0.64 11.85 15.60
N GLY A 56 -0.80 12.64 16.66
CA GLY A 56 0.32 13.31 17.34
C GLY A 56 1.10 12.46 18.35
N ILE A 57 0.57 11.32 18.79
CA ILE A 57 1.25 10.45 19.77
C ILE A 57 1.59 9.10 19.17
N ARG A 58 0.59 8.37 18.66
CA ARG A 58 0.82 6.99 18.22
C ARG A 58 1.50 6.89 16.85
N PHE A 59 0.95 7.55 15.83
CA PHE A 59 1.48 7.44 14.47
C PHE A 59 2.72 8.29 14.25
N SER A 60 2.88 9.40 14.99
CA SER A 60 4.13 10.16 15.02
C SER A 60 5.33 9.30 15.45
N GLN A 61 5.19 8.51 16.53
CA GLN A 61 6.25 7.61 16.99
C GLN A 61 6.62 6.54 15.94
N ILE A 62 5.63 5.99 15.23
CA ILE A 62 5.88 5.02 14.14
C ILE A 62 6.62 5.71 12.99
N GLU A 63 6.21 6.91 12.61
CA GLU A 63 6.86 7.67 11.55
C GLU A 63 8.29 8.07 11.88
N ASP A 64 8.56 8.44 13.14
CA ASP A 64 9.91 8.76 13.59
C ASP A 64 10.84 7.54 13.48
N LYS A 65 10.37 6.36 13.89
CA LYS A 65 11.13 5.10 13.71
C LYS A 65 11.39 4.80 12.24
N ILE A 66 10.41 4.98 11.36
CA ILE A 66 10.57 4.72 9.93
C ILE A 66 11.57 5.69 9.31
N LYS A 67 11.47 6.97 9.66
CA LYS A 67 12.40 8.01 9.21
C LYS A 67 13.85 7.70 9.62
N ASN A 68 14.03 7.12 10.80
CA ASN A 68 15.35 6.78 11.35
C ASN A 68 15.86 5.39 10.95
N GLY A 69 15.02 4.55 10.33
CA GLY A 69 15.38 3.17 9.98
C GLY A 69 15.25 2.15 11.11
N ASP A 70 14.60 2.53 12.23
CA ASP A 70 14.46 1.71 13.45
C ASP A 70 13.13 0.93 13.52
N ALA A 71 12.30 1.01 12.47
CA ALA A 71 10.97 0.43 12.47
C ALA A 71 11.00 -1.09 12.29
N THR A 72 10.21 -1.80 13.10
CA THR A 72 9.97 -3.24 12.91
C THR A 72 9.12 -3.49 11.66
N GLU A 73 9.17 -4.72 11.11
CA GLU A 73 8.29 -5.09 9.98
C GLU A 73 6.81 -4.87 10.28
N GLN A 74 6.39 -5.10 11.53
CA GLN A 74 5.03 -4.87 11.97
C GLN A 74 4.66 -3.38 11.95
N GLU A 75 5.59 -2.49 12.31
CA GLU A 75 5.40 -1.05 12.23
C GLU A 75 5.39 -0.55 10.78
N LEU A 76 6.28 -1.07 9.92
CA LEU A 76 6.28 -0.81 8.47
C LEU A 76 4.94 -1.22 7.84
N PHE A 77 4.42 -2.40 8.19
CA PHE A 77 3.10 -2.86 7.76
C PHE A 77 1.99 -1.87 8.16
N VAL A 78 1.95 -1.46 9.44
CA VAL A 78 0.89 -0.58 9.96
C VAL A 78 0.98 0.82 9.35
N TRP A 79 2.19 1.32 9.11
CA TRP A 79 2.40 2.60 8.44
C TRP A 79 1.99 2.57 6.98
N ALA A 80 2.38 1.55 6.22
CA ALA A 80 1.93 1.37 4.84
C ALA A 80 0.40 1.19 4.77
N LEU A 81 -0.20 0.50 5.75
CA LEU A 81 -1.65 0.37 5.89
C LEU A 81 -2.34 1.72 6.14
N LYS A 82 -1.75 2.61 6.96
CA LYS A 82 -2.23 3.99 7.14
C LYS A 82 -2.26 4.71 5.79
N ILE A 83 -1.17 4.67 5.04
CA ILE A 83 -1.07 5.37 3.74
C ILE A 83 -2.09 4.79 2.76
N TYR A 84 -2.15 3.47 2.64
CA TYR A 84 -3.10 2.78 1.77
C TYR A 84 -4.55 3.13 2.08
N VAL A 85 -4.95 3.09 3.36
CA VAL A 85 -6.31 3.50 3.77
C VAL A 85 -6.53 4.98 3.47
N GLY A 86 -5.53 5.83 3.72
CA GLY A 86 -5.60 7.25 3.41
C GLY A 86 -5.84 7.53 1.92
N LEU A 87 -5.09 6.86 1.04
CA LEU A 87 -5.24 6.95 -0.41
C LEU A 87 -6.64 6.51 -0.85
N ASN A 88 -7.13 5.35 -0.41
CA ASN A 88 -8.45 4.87 -0.81
C ASN A 88 -9.59 5.75 -0.27
N LEU A 89 -9.48 6.28 0.95
CA LEU A 89 -10.46 7.23 1.48
C LEU A 89 -10.48 8.52 0.69
N LYS A 90 -9.33 8.99 0.19
CA LYS A 90 -9.25 10.15 -0.70
C LYS A 90 -9.80 9.89 -2.08
N ASP A 91 -9.45 8.77 -2.70
CA ASP A 91 -10.01 8.34 -3.98
C ASP A 91 -11.55 8.28 -3.91
N SER A 92 -12.13 7.83 -2.80
CA SER A 92 -13.60 7.82 -2.62
C SER A 92 -14.28 9.20 -2.52
N GLN A 93 -13.50 10.26 -2.34
CA GLN A 93 -13.99 11.64 -2.28
C GLN A 93 -13.90 12.36 -3.63
N PHE A 94 -13.21 11.77 -4.61
CA PHE A 94 -13.08 12.35 -5.94
C PHE A 94 -14.17 11.82 -6.87
N PRO A 95 -14.84 12.71 -7.64
CA PRO A 95 -15.78 12.27 -8.67
C PRO A 95 -15.01 11.58 -9.80
N GLU A 96 -15.56 10.52 -10.37
CA GLU A 96 -14.96 9.81 -11.52
C GLU A 96 -14.74 10.77 -12.68
N ASP A 97 -15.75 11.59 -12.99
CA ASP A 97 -15.67 12.67 -13.95
C ASP A 97 -16.04 13.99 -13.28
N ARG A 98 -15.13 14.96 -13.28
CA ARG A 98 -15.38 16.28 -12.68
C ARG A 98 -16.48 17.05 -13.42
N LYS A 99 -16.69 16.78 -14.71
CA LYS A 99 -17.71 17.42 -15.55
C LYS A 99 -19.06 16.71 -15.45
N ASP A 100 -19.05 15.40 -15.20
CA ASP A 100 -20.25 14.58 -15.10
C ASP A 100 -20.35 13.84 -13.75
N LYS A 101 -21.09 14.44 -12.81
CA LYS A 101 -21.30 13.88 -11.47
C LYS A 101 -22.15 12.61 -11.47
N LEU A 102 -22.84 12.27 -12.55
CA LEU A 102 -23.67 11.06 -12.63
C LEU A 102 -22.82 9.79 -12.76
N LYS A 103 -21.55 9.92 -13.19
CA LYS A 103 -20.59 8.81 -13.24
C LYS A 103 -20.08 8.37 -11.86
N GLY A 104 -20.50 9.04 -10.79
CA GLY A 104 -20.20 8.65 -9.42
C GLY A 104 -18.80 9.06 -8.97
N MET A 105 -18.24 8.31 -8.02
CA MET A 105 -16.92 8.54 -7.44
C MET A 105 -15.89 7.55 -8.00
N VAL A 106 -14.62 7.94 -7.94
CA VAL A 106 -13.48 7.12 -8.38
C VAL A 106 -13.42 5.76 -7.66
N LEU A 107 -13.86 5.74 -6.41
CA LEU A 107 -14.15 4.49 -5.71
C LEU A 107 -15.49 4.57 -5.04
N THR A 108 -16.27 3.50 -5.18
CA THR A 108 -17.45 3.32 -4.37
C THR A 108 -17.06 3.08 -2.92
N TYR A 109 -17.94 3.48 -1.98
CA TYR A 109 -17.77 3.16 -0.57
C TYR A 109 -17.55 1.65 -0.39
N GLU A 110 -18.32 0.82 -1.08
CA GLU A 110 -18.18 -0.63 -1.00
C GLU A 110 -16.78 -1.11 -1.40
N GLU A 111 -16.18 -0.58 -2.47
CA GLU A 111 -14.81 -0.93 -2.89
C GLU A 111 -13.73 -0.45 -1.93
N VAL A 112 -13.94 0.70 -1.28
CA VAL A 112 -13.06 1.18 -0.22
C VAL A 112 -13.07 0.18 0.93
N PHE A 113 -14.25 -0.27 1.38
CA PHE A 113 -14.37 -1.13 2.56
C PHE A 113 -14.15 -2.62 2.27
N LYS A 114 -14.40 -3.08 1.03
CA LYS A 114 -14.06 -4.42 0.54
C LYS A 114 -12.54 -4.60 0.57
N GLY A 115 -12.06 -5.24 1.63
CA GLY A 115 -10.63 -5.54 1.80
C GLY A 115 -9.88 -4.60 2.75
N ILE A 116 -10.55 -3.79 3.58
CA ILE A 116 -9.91 -3.03 4.67
C ILE A 116 -10.67 -3.03 6.01
N GLU A 117 -11.67 -3.90 6.20
CA GLU A 117 -12.42 -3.95 7.48
C GLU A 117 -11.51 -4.22 8.69
N PHE A 118 -10.62 -5.21 8.57
CA PHE A 118 -9.55 -5.46 9.55
C PHE A 118 -8.63 -4.24 9.67
N ALA A 119 -8.39 -3.47 8.60
CA ALA A 119 -7.52 -2.31 8.65
C ALA A 119 -8.02 -1.26 9.64
N ARG A 120 -9.34 -1.01 9.70
CA ARG A 120 -9.91 -0.12 10.72
C ARG A 120 -9.65 -0.62 12.12
N SER A 121 -9.80 -1.93 12.37
CA SER A 121 -9.51 -2.51 13.69
C SER A 121 -8.03 -2.40 14.04
N ILE A 122 -7.13 -2.70 13.09
CA ILE A 122 -5.68 -2.56 13.28
C ILE A 122 -5.32 -1.10 13.55
N LEU A 123 -5.72 -0.16 12.70
CA LEU A 123 -5.44 1.27 12.87
C LEU A 123 -6.05 1.83 14.17
N ALA A 124 -7.20 1.34 14.61
CA ALA A 124 -7.82 1.79 15.86
C ALA A 124 -7.08 1.27 17.10
N ASN A 125 -6.51 0.07 17.04
CA ASN A 125 -6.05 -0.65 18.24
C ASN A 125 -4.55 -0.93 18.32
N PHE A 126 -3.79 -0.83 17.23
CA PHE A 126 -2.34 -1.00 17.24
C PHE A 126 -1.68 -0.09 18.28
N GLY A 127 -0.66 -0.59 18.99
CA GLY A 127 0.02 0.13 20.08
C GLY A 127 -0.78 0.26 21.40
N LYS A 128 -2.04 -0.19 21.48
CA LYS A 128 -2.74 -0.26 22.77
C LYS A 128 -2.25 -1.47 23.59
N PRO A 129 -2.17 -1.35 24.93
CA PRO A 129 -1.85 -2.48 25.80
C PRO A 129 -2.77 -3.68 25.54
N GLY A 130 -2.18 -4.86 25.37
CA GLY A 130 -2.92 -6.11 25.15
C GLY A 130 -3.50 -6.31 23.75
N PHE A 131 -3.30 -5.38 22.80
CA PHE A 131 -3.65 -5.61 21.41
C PHE A 131 -2.58 -6.43 20.68
N SER A 132 -3.00 -7.39 19.86
CA SER A 132 -2.09 -8.26 19.11
C SER A 132 -2.57 -8.53 17.67
N LEU A 133 -1.62 -8.87 16.80
CA LEU A 133 -1.85 -9.29 15.44
C LEU A 133 -1.35 -10.72 15.25
N TYR A 134 -2.10 -11.54 14.51
CA TYR A 134 -1.65 -12.88 14.13
C TYR A 134 -2.03 -13.22 12.69
N PRO A 135 -1.08 -13.38 11.77
CA PRO A 135 0.37 -13.28 11.99
C PRO A 135 0.82 -11.83 12.28
N ALA A 136 2.07 -11.68 12.68
CA ALA A 136 2.74 -10.39 12.87
C ALA A 136 4.05 -10.40 12.05
N PRO A 137 4.17 -9.63 10.96
CA PRO A 137 3.16 -8.74 10.38
C PRO A 137 1.90 -9.47 9.87
N PHE A 138 0.77 -8.75 9.83
CA PHE A 138 -0.53 -9.28 9.37
C PHE A 138 -0.65 -9.38 7.83
N GLY A 139 0.41 -9.00 7.11
CA GLY A 139 0.58 -9.13 5.67
C GLY A 139 2.07 -9.24 5.33
N SER A 140 2.39 -9.40 4.05
CA SER A 140 3.79 -9.46 3.60
C SER A 140 4.43 -8.08 3.58
N VAL A 141 5.63 -7.99 4.14
CA VAL A 141 6.48 -6.80 4.19
C VAL A 141 7.79 -7.14 3.49
N ILE A 142 8.06 -6.45 2.40
CA ILE A 142 9.20 -6.73 1.51
C ILE A 142 9.93 -5.41 1.28
N ILE A 143 11.25 -5.42 1.48
CA ILE A 143 12.12 -4.28 1.21
C ILE A 143 13.01 -4.66 0.03
N THR A 144 13.07 -3.80 -0.97
CA THR A 144 13.94 -3.94 -2.14
C THR A 144 14.78 -2.69 -2.31
N GLU A 145 16.05 -2.86 -2.66
CA GLU A 145 16.92 -1.75 -3.04
C GLU A 145 16.55 -1.23 -4.43
N LEU A 146 16.69 0.08 -4.60
CA LEU A 146 16.72 0.77 -5.88
C LEU A 146 18.09 0.48 -6.50
N PRO A 147 18.13 0.04 -7.77
CA PRO A 147 19.38 -0.11 -8.49
C PRO A 147 20.15 1.21 -8.56
N ASP A 148 21.48 1.15 -8.52
CA ASP A 148 22.34 2.34 -8.49
C ASP A 148 22.21 3.22 -9.74
N TYR A 149 21.69 2.68 -10.85
CA TYR A 149 21.43 3.44 -12.08
C TYR A 149 20.10 4.22 -12.06
N ILE A 150 19.29 4.09 -11.01
CA ILE A 150 18.04 4.85 -10.85
C ILE A 150 18.27 5.98 -9.86
N GLU A 151 18.08 7.22 -10.33
CA GLU A 151 18.16 8.41 -9.48
C GLU A 151 17.09 8.37 -8.36
N PRO A 152 17.49 8.50 -7.09
CA PRO A 152 16.58 8.56 -5.96
C PRO A 152 15.57 9.71 -6.09
N SER A 153 14.29 9.37 -6.06
CA SER A 153 13.19 10.34 -6.09
C SER A 153 11.98 9.78 -5.35
N PHE A 154 10.98 10.63 -5.07
CA PHE A 154 9.76 10.13 -4.47
C PHE A 154 9.10 9.09 -5.36
N ALA A 155 8.83 7.91 -4.80
CA ALA A 155 8.16 6.83 -5.49
C ALA A 155 7.01 6.29 -4.65
N LEU A 156 5.83 6.20 -5.25
CA LEU A 156 4.64 5.63 -4.63
C LEU A 156 3.77 5.01 -5.71
N SER A 157 3.49 3.74 -5.56
CA SER A 157 2.52 3.03 -6.37
C SER A 157 1.61 2.20 -5.48
N SER A 158 0.33 2.14 -5.80
CA SER A 158 -0.60 1.30 -5.05
C SER A 158 -1.68 0.77 -5.98
N ILE A 159 -2.16 -0.43 -5.67
CA ILE A 159 -3.28 -1.04 -6.35
C ILE A 159 -4.33 -1.47 -5.32
N GLY A 160 -5.56 -1.06 -5.59
CA GLY A 160 -6.71 -1.35 -4.75
C GLY A 160 -7.12 -2.82 -4.73
N TYR A 161 -8.34 -3.08 -4.26
CA TYR A 161 -8.98 -4.39 -4.36
C TYR A 161 -8.97 -4.93 -5.82
N PRO A 162 -8.76 -6.25 -6.02
CA PRO A 162 -8.53 -7.29 -5.01
C PRO A 162 -7.06 -7.42 -4.55
N TYR A 163 -6.13 -6.73 -5.19
CA TYR A 163 -4.69 -6.92 -4.99
C TYR A 163 -4.18 -6.30 -3.69
N ASN A 164 -4.66 -5.11 -3.31
CA ASN A 164 -4.30 -4.44 -2.05
C ASN A 164 -2.78 -4.42 -1.79
N VAL A 165 -2.01 -3.92 -2.76
CA VAL A 165 -0.55 -3.79 -2.67
C VAL A 165 -0.18 -2.31 -2.70
N ILE A 166 0.79 -1.92 -1.89
CA ILE A 166 1.39 -0.60 -1.91
C ILE A 166 2.91 -0.74 -1.92
N THR A 167 3.57 0.01 -2.80
CA THR A 167 5.02 0.18 -2.83
C THR A 167 5.33 1.66 -2.64
N ILE A 168 6.18 1.98 -1.67
CA ILE A 168 6.58 3.36 -1.36
C ILE A 168 8.06 3.42 -1.02
N ILE A 169 8.73 4.48 -1.47
CA ILE A 169 10.12 4.74 -1.07
C ILE A 169 10.18 5.13 0.41
N ILE A 170 11.07 4.51 1.18
CA ILE A 170 11.20 4.77 2.62
C ILE A 170 12.50 5.52 2.98
N ASN A 171 13.52 5.45 2.13
CA ASN A 171 14.73 6.27 2.23
C ASN A 171 15.32 6.54 0.83
N GLU A 172 16.62 6.80 0.70
CA GLU A 172 17.19 7.15 -0.61
C GLU A 172 17.38 5.95 -1.54
N LYS A 173 17.45 4.74 -0.98
CA LYS A 173 17.70 3.52 -1.76
C LYS A 173 16.66 2.44 -1.59
N GLN A 174 15.75 2.53 -0.62
CA GLN A 174 14.84 1.42 -0.31
C GLN A 174 13.40 1.71 -0.67
N LEU A 175 12.78 0.75 -1.36
CA LEU A 175 11.34 0.65 -1.54
C LEU A 175 10.77 -0.38 -0.57
N LEU A 176 9.74 0.04 0.16
CA LEU A 176 8.88 -0.83 0.96
C LEU A 176 7.69 -1.25 0.11
N THR A 177 7.54 -2.55 -0.14
CA THR A 177 6.31 -3.15 -0.65
C THR A 177 5.56 -3.87 0.47
N VAL A 178 4.31 -3.47 0.70
CA VAL A 178 3.40 -4.15 1.62
C VAL A 178 2.22 -4.73 0.85
N ILE A 179 1.99 -6.03 1.05
CA ILE A 179 0.84 -6.75 0.53
C ILE A 179 -0.15 -6.93 1.68
N LEU A 180 -1.29 -6.28 1.57
CA LEU A 180 -2.32 -6.34 2.59
C LEU A 180 -3.17 -7.62 2.41
N ASN A 181 -3.69 -8.17 3.51
CA ASN A 181 -4.59 -9.34 3.51
C ASN A 181 -4.02 -10.66 2.99
N ASP A 182 -2.73 -10.78 2.77
CA ASP A 182 -2.15 -12.06 2.37
C ASP A 182 -1.62 -12.87 3.57
N PHE A 183 -1.69 -12.32 4.79
CA PHE A 183 -1.20 -12.94 6.03
C PHE A 183 0.26 -13.40 5.95
N GLY A 184 1.11 -12.66 5.22
CA GLY A 184 2.53 -13.00 5.06
C GLY A 184 2.79 -14.18 4.12
N LEU A 185 1.76 -14.69 3.44
CA LEU A 185 1.88 -15.87 2.59
C LEU A 185 2.72 -15.60 1.33
N VAL A 186 2.66 -14.40 0.76
CA VAL A 186 3.48 -14.05 -0.41
C VAL A 186 4.96 -14.02 -0.02
N LYS A 187 5.32 -13.34 1.08
CA LYS A 187 6.71 -13.34 1.59
C LYS A 187 7.20 -14.75 1.89
N LYS A 188 6.36 -15.58 2.51
CA LYS A 188 6.69 -16.99 2.74
C LYS A 188 6.95 -17.74 1.42
N GLN A 189 6.16 -17.48 0.39
CA GLN A 189 6.36 -18.08 -0.94
C GLN A 189 7.68 -17.62 -1.57
N ILE A 190 8.01 -16.33 -1.47
CA ILE A 190 9.26 -15.75 -1.98
C ILE A 190 10.48 -16.39 -1.32
N LEU A 191 10.48 -16.49 0.02
CA LEU A 191 11.58 -17.09 0.79
C LEU A 191 11.79 -18.57 0.46
N ASN A 192 10.75 -19.29 0.00
CA ASN A 192 10.90 -20.67 -0.44
C ASN A 192 11.50 -20.80 -1.85
N ASP A 193 11.59 -19.71 -2.61
CA ASP A 193 12.02 -19.66 -4.03
C ASP A 193 13.28 -18.77 -4.21
N ASP A 194 14.04 -18.60 -3.12
CA ASP A 194 14.98 -17.51 -2.80
C ASP A 194 15.94 -17.06 -3.93
N LYS A 195 16.41 -17.98 -4.78
CA LYS A 195 17.30 -17.62 -5.91
C LYS A 195 16.59 -17.02 -7.12
N LYS A 196 15.36 -17.43 -7.42
CA LYS A 196 14.67 -17.02 -8.66
C LYS A 196 14.03 -15.64 -8.56
N HIS A 197 13.76 -15.16 -7.36
CA HIS A 197 12.96 -13.97 -7.16
C HIS A 197 13.73 -12.67 -7.45
N GLY A 198 14.93 -12.53 -6.86
CA GLY A 198 15.79 -11.36 -7.07
C GLY A 198 16.25 -11.24 -8.52
N GLU A 199 16.73 -12.34 -9.10
CA GLU A 199 17.16 -12.40 -10.50
C GLU A 199 16.03 -12.06 -11.48
N LEU A 200 14.81 -12.53 -11.22
CA LEU A 200 13.67 -12.24 -12.08
C LEU A 200 13.23 -10.77 -11.97
N LEU A 201 13.25 -10.20 -10.76
CA LEU A 201 12.98 -8.78 -10.56
C LEU A 201 13.99 -7.92 -11.33
N GLU A 202 15.29 -8.17 -11.16
CA GLU A 202 16.34 -7.47 -11.90
C GLU A 202 16.19 -7.62 -13.42
N LEU A 203 15.90 -8.83 -13.91
CA LEU A 203 15.73 -9.09 -15.34
C LEU A 203 14.52 -8.36 -15.92
N ILE A 204 13.38 -8.36 -15.21
CA ILE A 204 12.17 -7.65 -15.64
C ILE A 204 12.45 -6.14 -15.67
N PHE A 205 13.11 -5.60 -14.65
CA PHE A 205 13.35 -4.17 -14.53
C PHE A 205 14.40 -3.65 -15.50
N LYS A 206 15.49 -4.41 -15.72
CA LYS A 206 16.54 -4.03 -16.68
C LYS A 206 16.00 -3.89 -18.11
N ARG A 207 15.10 -4.79 -18.54
CA ARG A 207 14.47 -4.70 -19.86
C ARG A 207 13.63 -3.43 -20.03
N SER A 208 12.94 -3.00 -18.98
CA SER A 208 12.15 -1.77 -19.02
C SER A 208 13.03 -0.52 -19.13
N VAL A 209 14.17 -0.51 -18.42
CA VAL A 209 15.16 0.58 -18.47
C VAL A 209 15.76 0.71 -19.87
N GLU A 210 16.08 -0.41 -20.53
CA GLU A 210 16.61 -0.40 -21.91
C GLU A 210 15.61 0.13 -22.94
N SER A 211 14.31 0.16 -22.61
CA SER A 211 13.23 0.59 -23.51
C SER A 211 12.69 2.00 -23.25
N GLU A 212 13.04 2.64 -22.14
CA GLU A 212 12.55 3.97 -21.74
C GLU A 212 13.72 4.95 -21.60
N GLU A 213 13.68 6.10 -22.29
CA GLU A 213 14.71 7.14 -22.18
C GLU A 213 14.88 7.68 -20.75
N HIS A 214 13.83 7.61 -19.91
CA HIS A 214 13.83 8.16 -18.54
C HIS A 214 13.10 7.25 -17.54
N PHE A 215 13.76 6.18 -17.10
CA PHE A 215 13.22 5.27 -16.08
C PHE A 215 13.44 5.81 -14.65
N THR A 216 12.38 6.20 -13.96
CA THR A 216 12.45 6.83 -12.62
C THR A 216 12.24 5.84 -11.47
N ALA A 217 12.52 6.26 -10.22
CA ALA A 217 12.18 5.48 -9.02
C ALA A 217 10.67 5.17 -8.94
N ASN A 218 9.81 6.06 -9.46
CA ASN A 218 8.38 5.82 -9.49
C ASN A 218 7.98 4.76 -10.54
N ASN A 219 8.64 4.71 -11.70
CA ASN A 219 8.48 3.61 -12.66
C ASN A 219 8.86 2.28 -12.02
N TYR A 220 9.99 2.25 -11.31
CA TYR A 220 10.43 1.04 -10.59
C TYR A 220 9.40 0.61 -9.53
N ALA A 221 8.87 1.55 -8.72
CA ALA A 221 7.83 1.25 -7.74
C ALA A 221 6.54 0.70 -8.37
N GLN A 222 6.14 1.19 -9.55
CA GLN A 222 5.00 0.65 -10.30
C GLN A 222 5.25 -0.78 -10.76
N GLN A 223 6.46 -1.07 -11.27
CA GLN A 223 6.84 -2.41 -11.71
C GLN A 223 6.92 -3.40 -10.52
N ALA A 224 7.46 -2.97 -9.39
CA ALA A 224 7.44 -3.74 -8.14
C ALA A 224 5.99 -4.01 -7.68
N THR A 225 5.13 -2.98 -7.66
CA THR A 225 3.71 -3.13 -7.32
C THR A 225 3.03 -4.14 -8.24
N PHE A 226 3.23 -4.04 -9.55
CA PHE A 226 2.69 -4.96 -10.55
C PHE A 226 3.10 -6.40 -10.24
N TYR A 227 4.40 -6.61 -10.07
CA TYR A 227 4.98 -7.93 -9.85
C TYR A 227 4.46 -8.59 -8.57
N TYR A 228 4.47 -7.88 -7.43
CA TYR A 228 3.95 -8.41 -6.17
C TYR A 228 2.45 -8.65 -6.19
N SER A 229 1.70 -7.84 -6.94
CA SER A 229 0.27 -8.05 -7.15
C SER A 229 -0.01 -9.30 -7.97
N LYS A 230 0.80 -9.56 -9.01
CA LYS A 230 0.73 -10.78 -9.81
C LYS A 230 1.00 -12.01 -8.93
N LEU A 231 2.07 -11.99 -8.13
CA LEU A 231 2.39 -13.08 -7.20
C LEU A 231 1.24 -13.34 -6.23
N LYS A 232 0.69 -12.30 -5.61
CA LYS A 232 -0.47 -12.44 -4.73
C LYS A 232 -1.65 -13.11 -5.45
N ALA A 233 -1.97 -12.66 -6.66
CA ALA A 233 -3.12 -13.16 -7.41
C ALA A 233 -2.96 -14.60 -7.91
N GLN A 234 -1.72 -15.09 -8.00
CA GLN A 234 -1.39 -16.49 -8.28
C GLN A 234 -1.56 -17.39 -7.05
N LEU A 235 -1.83 -16.84 -5.86
CA LEU A 235 -2.02 -17.60 -4.63
C LEU A 235 -3.50 -17.62 -4.20
N ALA A 236 -3.97 -18.77 -3.73
CA ALA A 236 -5.26 -18.91 -3.07
C ALA A 236 -5.15 -18.42 -1.62
N ILE A 237 -5.47 -17.14 -1.41
CA ILE A 237 -5.40 -16.50 -0.09
C ILE A 237 -6.68 -16.78 0.73
N PRO A 238 -6.59 -17.28 1.98
CA PRO A 238 -7.74 -17.44 2.85
C PRO A 238 -8.42 -16.10 3.14
N LYS A 239 -9.74 -16.09 3.34
CA LYS A 239 -10.51 -14.86 3.62
C LYS A 239 -10.99 -14.72 5.06
N ARG A 240 -10.78 -15.74 5.91
CA ARG A 240 -11.35 -15.78 7.26
C ARG A 240 -10.44 -15.10 8.27
N VAL A 241 -10.93 -13.97 8.82
CA VAL A 241 -10.27 -13.19 9.87
C VAL A 241 -11.20 -13.10 11.08
N SER A 242 -10.64 -13.28 12.28
CA SER A 242 -11.28 -12.93 13.54
C SER A 242 -10.87 -11.53 13.96
N ILE A 243 -11.84 -10.68 14.30
CA ILE A 243 -11.62 -9.28 14.66
C ILE A 243 -12.23 -9.02 16.04
N SER A 244 -11.42 -8.48 16.95
CA SER A 244 -11.85 -7.98 18.26
C SER A 244 -11.01 -6.76 18.65
N ASN A 245 -11.38 -6.09 19.75
CA ASN A 245 -10.60 -4.96 20.28
C ASN A 245 -9.23 -5.38 20.85
N LYS A 246 -9.02 -6.67 21.12
CA LYS A 246 -7.77 -7.21 21.66
C LYS A 246 -6.90 -7.91 20.61
N ARG A 247 -7.50 -8.34 19.50
CA ARG A 247 -6.79 -9.14 18.50
C ARG A 247 -7.43 -9.06 17.13
N VAL A 248 -6.58 -8.99 16.11
CA VAL A 248 -6.94 -9.35 14.74
C VAL A 248 -6.14 -10.60 14.36
N ALA A 249 -6.81 -11.66 13.94
CA ALA A 249 -6.18 -12.96 13.68
C ALA A 249 -6.70 -13.61 12.39
N ALA A 250 -5.80 -14.10 11.54
CA ALA A 250 -6.14 -15.05 10.50
C ALA A 250 -6.62 -16.35 11.16
N MET A 251 -7.82 -16.82 10.81
CA MET A 251 -8.40 -18.02 11.44
C MET A 251 -7.75 -19.31 10.94
N LEU A 252 -7.21 -19.30 9.72
CA LEU A 252 -6.57 -20.44 9.09
C LEU A 252 -5.37 -19.95 8.29
N LEU A 253 -4.17 -20.40 8.68
CA LEU A 253 -2.95 -20.22 7.89
C LEU A 253 -2.59 -21.56 7.24
N PRO A 254 -2.65 -21.67 5.91
CA PRO A 254 -2.33 -22.92 5.24
C PRO A 254 -0.84 -23.23 5.39
N LYS A 255 -0.50 -24.50 5.66
CA LYS A 255 0.90 -24.94 5.68
C LYS A 255 1.57 -24.76 4.31
N LYS A 256 0.84 -25.07 3.24
CA LYS A 256 1.20 -24.89 1.82
C LYS A 256 0.18 -24.00 1.12
N VAL A 257 0.63 -22.98 0.41
CA VAL A 257 -0.25 -22.10 -0.36
C VAL A 257 -0.60 -22.79 -1.68
N LYS A 258 -1.90 -22.84 -2.01
CA LYS A 258 -2.34 -23.41 -3.28
C LYS A 258 -2.29 -22.35 -4.37
N PRO A 259 -2.04 -22.73 -5.64
CA PRO A 259 -2.24 -21.83 -6.76
C PRO A 259 -3.68 -21.33 -6.84
N SER A 260 -3.83 -20.09 -7.31
CA SER A 260 -5.11 -19.51 -7.69
C SER A 260 -5.68 -20.22 -8.93
N LYS A 261 -6.99 -20.11 -9.13
CA LYS A 261 -7.66 -20.58 -10.35
C LYS A 261 -7.57 -19.58 -11.51
N LEU A 262 -7.09 -18.36 -11.25
CA LEU A 262 -6.94 -17.32 -12.25
C LEU A 262 -5.76 -17.64 -13.18
N THR A 263 -5.95 -17.41 -14.49
CA THR A 263 -4.88 -17.59 -15.48
C THR A 263 -3.89 -16.42 -15.41
N SER A 264 -2.65 -16.67 -15.82
CA SER A 264 -1.61 -15.63 -15.81
C SER A 264 -1.95 -14.49 -16.77
N GLU A 265 -2.56 -14.81 -17.92
CA GLU A 265 -3.00 -13.86 -18.94
C GLU A 265 -4.06 -12.91 -18.38
N PHE A 266 -5.07 -13.45 -17.69
CA PHE A 266 -6.11 -12.64 -17.04
C PHE A 266 -5.51 -11.70 -15.99
N ILE A 267 -4.63 -12.22 -15.13
CA ILE A 267 -3.98 -11.42 -14.07
C ILE A 267 -3.17 -10.28 -14.69
N VAL A 268 -2.38 -10.57 -15.71
CA VAL A 268 -1.54 -9.57 -16.39
C VAL A 268 -2.41 -8.50 -17.06
N ALA A 269 -3.47 -8.88 -17.77
CA ALA A 269 -4.38 -7.94 -18.42
C ALA A 269 -5.08 -7.01 -17.41
N ASP A 270 -5.61 -7.55 -16.30
CA ASP A 270 -6.28 -6.74 -15.27
C ASP A 270 -5.30 -5.80 -14.55
N LEU A 271 -4.09 -6.27 -14.24
CA LEU A 271 -3.04 -5.44 -13.65
C LEU A 271 -2.56 -4.34 -14.60
N ALA A 272 -2.37 -4.66 -15.88
CA ALA A 272 -1.95 -3.68 -16.89
C ALA A 272 -3.01 -2.58 -17.05
N LYS A 273 -4.29 -2.95 -17.05
CA LYS A 273 -5.39 -2.00 -17.04
C LYS A 273 -5.40 -1.12 -15.77
N LYS A 274 -5.19 -1.71 -14.59
CA LYS A 274 -5.26 -0.98 -13.30
C LYS A 274 -4.06 -0.07 -13.04
N LEU A 275 -2.85 -0.47 -13.45
CA LEU A 275 -1.61 0.27 -13.16
C LEU A 275 -1.18 1.17 -14.32
N PHE A 276 -1.30 0.68 -15.56
CA PHE A 276 -0.78 1.36 -16.75
C PHE A 276 -1.89 1.90 -17.66
N LYS A 277 -3.15 1.54 -17.41
CA LYS A 277 -4.31 1.95 -18.22
C LYS A 277 -4.20 1.55 -19.69
N ILE A 278 -3.46 0.47 -19.96
CA ILE A 278 -3.40 -0.15 -21.27
C ILE A 278 -4.71 -0.91 -21.46
N ASN A 279 -5.49 -0.54 -22.49
CA ASN A 279 -6.59 -1.37 -22.94
C ASN A 279 -5.99 -2.62 -23.59
N ALA A 280 -6.24 -3.78 -22.98
CA ALA A 280 -5.93 -5.08 -23.56
C ALA A 280 -6.92 -5.41 -24.68
#